data_AF-A0A969MSS7-F1
#
_entry.id   AF-A0A969MSS7-F1
#
_cell.length_a   1.000
_cell.length_b   1.000
_cell.length_c   1.000
_cell.angle_alpha   90.00
_cell.angle_beta   90.00
_cell.angle_gamma   90.00
#
_symmetry.space_group_name_H-M   'P 1'
#
loop_
_entity.id
_entity.type
_entity.pdbx_description
1 polymer ?
#
loop_
_entity_poly.entity_id
_entity_poly.type
_entity_poly.pdbx_seq_one_letter_code
_entity_poly.pdbx_strand_id
1 'polypeptide(L)'
;MFSMFSNFWTPVLPIAEIGSAPVAVQLAGEPVVLFRDSSGKIAALLDRCPHRSVPLSLGRVTEEGCLECPYHGWQFASDGACTRVPLNDVKPAQLSKLSAIGFPTRIFAGLVWVFTGNASIPDLELPPSLLEPGDRYVIHHEIWNVHWTRAIENSLDYLHIPFVHRNSFGGWLNGVAQTDAIAQIQVHPTSTGMVVANRITTVPSGIELEWRQPNCVVVKFDLVDIPVRSHLFAVPVNEQQIRFVQVILPSPGVDRANFDFEAFIAPALEDRDMIESQKGEVPNTTDECNVPTDEPSLRFRRWYYRTVKDQGTNMSAHAANYRNLVGDSSLS
;
A
#
# COMPACT_ATOMS: atom_id res chain seq x y z
N MET A 1 0.99 -16.22 8.94
CA MET A 1 1.56 -14.88 9.06
C MET A 1 0.94 -14.02 7.98
N PHE A 2 0.58 -12.76 8.30
CA PHE A 2 -0.09 -11.84 7.38
C PHE A 2 -1.39 -12.41 6.78
N SER A 3 -2.20 -13.15 7.56
CA SER A 3 -3.36 -13.89 7.04
C SER A 3 -4.41 -13.02 6.35
N MET A 4 -4.48 -11.73 6.69
CA MET A 4 -5.39 -10.78 6.05
C MET A 4 -4.87 -10.18 4.73
N PHE A 5 -3.56 -10.34 4.45
CA PHE A 5 -2.89 -9.70 3.31
C PHE A 5 -1.58 -10.42 2.94
N SER A 6 -1.69 -11.69 2.58
CA SER A 6 -0.53 -12.55 2.30
C SER A 6 -0.10 -12.50 0.84
N ASN A 7 1.18 -12.77 0.59
CA ASN A 7 1.78 -12.94 -0.74
C ASN A 7 1.81 -11.68 -1.62
N PHE A 8 1.93 -10.50 -1.01
CA PHE A 8 2.07 -9.25 -1.74
C PHE A 8 3.32 -8.47 -1.33
N TRP A 9 3.95 -7.82 -2.30
CA TRP A 9 4.88 -6.75 -2.00
C TRP A 9 4.09 -5.55 -1.47
N THR A 10 4.44 -5.10 -0.27
CA THR A 10 3.70 -4.05 0.42
C THR A 10 4.66 -2.93 0.84
N PRO A 11 4.40 -1.65 0.49
CA PRO A 11 5.21 -0.54 0.97
C PRO A 11 4.91 -0.31 2.45
N VAL A 12 5.94 -0.03 3.25
CA VAL A 12 5.80 0.01 4.72
C VAL A 12 6.10 1.39 5.28
N LEU A 13 7.28 1.93 5.00
CA LEU A 13 7.71 3.26 5.45
C LEU A 13 8.66 3.90 4.43
N PRO A 14 8.78 5.24 4.44
CA PRO A 14 9.88 5.92 3.76
C PRO A 14 11.23 5.43 4.27
N ILE A 15 12.17 5.15 3.36
CA ILE A 15 13.53 4.70 3.74
C ILE A 15 14.26 5.74 4.61
N ALA A 16 13.94 7.02 4.42
CA ALA A 16 14.51 8.13 5.19
C ALA A 16 14.16 8.08 6.69
N GLU A 17 13.08 7.39 7.07
CA GLU A 17 12.68 7.22 8.47
C GLU A 17 13.44 6.09 9.16
N ILE A 18 14.17 5.27 8.41
CA ILE A 18 14.97 4.16 8.97
C ILE A 18 16.40 4.65 9.22
N GLY A 19 16.59 5.20 10.41
CA GLY A 19 17.88 5.64 10.93
C GLY A 19 18.77 4.50 11.42
N SER A 20 19.59 4.78 12.44
CA SER A 20 20.47 3.79 13.09
C SER A 20 19.75 2.91 14.12
N ALA A 21 18.66 3.42 14.71
CA ALA A 21 17.83 2.66 15.62
C ALA A 21 16.84 1.76 14.84
N PRO A 22 16.52 0.56 15.34
CA PRO A 22 15.46 -0.25 14.77
C PRO A 22 14.09 0.45 14.93
N VAL A 23 13.22 0.27 13.94
CA VAL A 23 11.89 0.90 13.88
C VAL A 23 10.82 -0.18 13.92
N ALA A 24 9.91 -0.08 14.89
CA ALA A 24 8.75 -0.97 14.99
C ALA A 24 7.63 -0.50 14.04
N VAL A 25 7.02 -1.43 13.32
CA VAL A 25 5.85 -1.18 12.47
C VAL A 25 4.86 -2.34 12.58
N GLN A 26 3.58 -2.03 12.45
CA GLN A 26 2.52 -3.03 12.29
C GLN A 26 2.21 -3.17 10.79
N LEU A 27 2.16 -4.40 10.30
CA LEU A 27 1.89 -4.72 8.91
C LEU A 27 0.94 -5.92 8.83
N ALA A 28 -0.27 -5.70 8.32
CA ALA A 28 -1.31 -6.70 8.15
C ALA A 28 -1.50 -7.61 9.38
N GLY A 29 -1.55 -6.99 10.57
CA GLY A 29 -1.76 -7.64 11.85
C GLY A 29 -0.50 -8.24 12.51
N GLU A 30 0.65 -8.19 11.84
CA GLU A 30 1.91 -8.71 12.37
C GLU A 30 2.86 -7.59 12.80
N PRO A 31 3.56 -7.73 13.94
CA PRO A 31 4.57 -6.78 14.36
C PRO A 31 5.89 -7.04 13.59
N VAL A 32 6.39 -6.03 12.90
CA VAL A 32 7.61 -6.09 12.08
C VAL A 32 8.62 -5.07 12.61
N VAL A 33 9.90 -5.44 12.62
CA VAL A 33 11.00 -4.53 12.92
C VAL A 33 11.82 -4.29 11.66
N LEU A 34 12.00 -3.01 11.33
CA LEU A 34 12.88 -2.55 10.26
C LEU A 34 14.19 -2.06 10.86
N PHE A 35 15.32 -2.45 10.29
CA PHE A 35 16.63 -1.93 10.72
C PHE A 35 17.61 -1.86 9.56
N ARG A 36 18.65 -1.04 9.73
CA ARG A 36 19.71 -0.86 8.76
C ARG A 36 20.96 -1.63 9.21
N ASP A 37 21.46 -2.53 8.38
CA ASP A 37 22.69 -3.25 8.69
C ASP A 37 23.95 -2.41 8.40
N SER A 38 25.12 -2.96 8.71
CA SER A 38 26.43 -2.31 8.55
C SER A 38 26.79 -2.00 7.09
N SER A 39 26.13 -2.66 6.12
CA SER A 39 26.27 -2.35 4.69
C SER A 39 25.31 -1.25 4.21
N GLY A 40 24.43 -0.76 5.09
CA GLY A 40 23.40 0.23 4.78
C GLY A 40 22.11 -0.37 4.21
N LYS A 41 22.01 -1.70 4.09
CA LYS A 41 20.81 -2.39 3.60
C LYS A 41 19.72 -2.41 4.67
N ILE A 42 18.47 -2.22 4.26
CA ILE A 42 17.31 -2.36 5.14
C ILE A 42 16.86 -3.82 5.20
N ALA A 43 16.72 -4.32 6.42
CA ALA A 43 16.19 -5.63 6.74
C ALA A 43 14.86 -5.51 7.49
N ALA A 44 14.03 -6.56 7.39
CA ALA A 44 12.77 -6.66 8.08
C ALA A 44 12.67 -8.03 8.75
N LEU A 45 12.40 -8.07 10.05
CA LEU A 45 12.16 -9.29 10.81
C LEU A 45 10.80 -9.22 11.51
N LEU A 46 10.25 -10.36 11.91
CA LEU A 46 9.19 -10.40 12.90
C LEU A 46 9.71 -9.74 14.18
N ASP A 47 9.00 -8.75 14.71
CA ASP A 47 9.37 -8.01 15.91
C ASP A 47 9.07 -8.82 17.18
N ARG A 48 9.67 -10.01 17.25
CA ARG A 48 9.49 -10.98 18.31
C ARG A 48 10.73 -11.85 18.41
N CYS A 49 11.48 -11.71 19.50
CA CYS A 49 12.62 -12.57 19.75
C CYS A 49 12.17 -14.05 19.90
N PRO A 50 12.79 -15.01 19.18
CA PRO A 50 12.43 -16.42 19.27
C PRO A 50 12.69 -17.04 20.65
N HIS A 51 13.48 -16.40 21.51
CA HIS A 51 13.79 -16.89 22.85
C HIS A 51 12.62 -16.71 23.84
N ARG A 52 12.14 -15.47 24.00
CA ARG A 52 11.13 -15.08 25.01
C ARG A 52 10.17 -14.00 24.52
N SER A 53 10.03 -13.85 23.21
CA SER A 53 9.03 -12.99 22.54
C SER A 53 9.10 -11.49 22.85
N VAL A 54 10.19 -11.01 23.46
CA VAL A 54 10.44 -9.57 23.62
C VAL A 54 10.56 -8.92 22.23
N PRO A 55 9.96 -7.74 22.01
CA PRO A 55 10.14 -6.97 20.78
C PRO A 55 11.63 -6.69 20.53
N LEU A 56 12.10 -7.05 19.35
CA LEU A 56 13.46 -6.80 18.89
C LEU A 56 13.69 -5.31 18.59
N SER A 57 12.63 -4.57 18.25
CA SER A 57 12.63 -3.13 18.02
C SER A 57 12.98 -2.30 19.25
N LEU A 58 12.86 -2.86 20.46
CA LEU A 58 13.36 -2.24 21.69
C LEU A 58 14.88 -2.41 21.87
N GLY A 59 15.51 -3.14 20.97
CA GLY A 59 16.94 -3.40 20.95
C GLY A 59 17.74 -2.33 20.24
N ARG A 60 18.87 -2.75 19.66
CA ARG A 60 19.76 -1.88 18.89
C ARG A 60 20.39 -2.65 17.73
N VAL A 61 20.90 -1.91 16.76
CA VAL A 61 21.80 -2.48 15.74
C VAL A 61 23.24 -2.42 16.27
N THR A 62 23.96 -3.53 16.21
CA THR A 62 25.37 -3.61 16.61
C THR A 62 26.30 -3.00 15.55
N GLU A 63 27.57 -2.80 15.88
CA GLU A 63 28.57 -2.31 14.92
C GLU A 63 28.75 -3.25 13.73
N GLU A 64 28.56 -4.55 13.94
CA GLU A 64 28.57 -5.57 12.88
C GLU A 64 27.31 -5.56 12.01
N GLY A 65 26.29 -4.76 12.36
CA GLY A 65 25.04 -4.65 11.62
C GLY A 65 23.97 -5.68 12.01
N CYS A 66 24.12 -6.36 13.15
CA CYS A 66 23.11 -7.31 13.63
C CYS A 66 22.08 -6.62 14.53
N LEU A 67 20.83 -7.09 14.51
CA LEU A 67 19.81 -6.65 15.46
C LEU A 67 19.98 -7.41 16.78
N GLU A 68 20.30 -6.69 17.85
CA GLU A 68 20.50 -7.24 19.19
C GLU A 68 19.22 -7.09 20.04
N CYS A 69 18.69 -8.22 20.50
CA CYS A 69 17.56 -8.26 21.41
C CYS A 69 17.93 -7.65 22.77
N PRO A 70 17.11 -6.72 23.31
CA PRO A 70 17.44 -6.01 24.55
C PRO A 70 17.38 -6.90 25.80
N TYR A 71 16.80 -8.09 25.72
CA TYR A 71 16.60 -8.93 26.90
C TYR A 71 17.85 -9.73 27.27
N HIS A 72 18.36 -10.55 26.35
CA HIS A 72 19.51 -11.44 26.60
C HIS A 72 20.62 -11.28 25.56
N GLY A 73 20.58 -10.20 24.76
CA GLY A 73 21.61 -9.89 23.77
C GLY A 73 21.72 -10.86 22.60
N TRP A 74 20.67 -11.64 22.30
CA TRP A 74 20.67 -12.48 21.11
C TRP A 74 20.74 -11.59 19.87
N GLN A 75 21.64 -11.91 18.95
CA GLN A 75 21.88 -11.09 17.75
C GLN A 75 21.39 -11.82 16.50
N PHE A 76 20.79 -11.07 15.60
CA PHE A 76 20.20 -11.57 14.35
C PHE A 76 20.72 -10.79 13.15
N ALA A 77 21.14 -11.48 12.10
CA ALA A 77 21.53 -10.88 10.83
C ALA A 77 20.30 -10.39 10.02
N SER A 78 20.55 -9.73 8.89
CA SER A 78 19.53 -9.16 8.00
C SER A 78 18.52 -10.17 7.43
N ASP A 79 18.87 -11.45 7.38
CA ASP A 79 17.99 -12.56 6.96
C ASP A 79 17.28 -13.25 8.14
N GLY A 80 17.54 -12.79 9.37
CA GLY A 80 17.02 -13.35 10.62
C GLY A 80 17.92 -14.41 11.24
N ALA A 81 19.02 -14.82 10.60
CA ALA A 81 19.92 -15.83 11.14
C ALA A 81 20.47 -15.40 12.51
N CYS A 82 20.35 -16.27 13.51
CA CYS A 82 20.96 -16.00 14.80
C CYS A 82 22.49 -16.06 14.67
N THR A 83 23.18 -14.97 14.97
CA THR A 83 24.64 -14.86 14.84
C THR A 83 25.34 -15.03 16.18
N ARG A 84 24.65 -14.71 17.29
CA ARG A 84 25.24 -14.74 18.63
C ARG A 84 24.19 -14.99 19.71
N VAL A 85 24.53 -15.86 20.65
CA VAL A 85 23.79 -16.09 21.89
C VAL A 85 24.75 -15.89 23.07
N PRO A 86 24.82 -14.68 23.65
CA PRO A 86 25.75 -14.38 24.73
C PRO A 86 25.58 -15.32 25.94
N LEU A 87 26.66 -15.50 26.70
CA LEU A 87 26.70 -16.30 27.95
C LEU A 87 26.36 -17.79 27.79
N ASN A 88 26.36 -18.31 26.57
CA ASN A 88 26.08 -19.72 26.29
C ASN A 88 27.13 -20.28 25.30
N ASP A 89 27.46 -21.56 25.46
CA ASP A 89 28.31 -22.31 24.51
C ASP A 89 27.46 -22.94 23.39
N VAL A 90 26.94 -22.08 22.50
CA VAL A 90 26.12 -22.51 21.35
C VAL A 90 27.02 -22.70 20.13
N LYS A 91 27.08 -23.93 19.61
CA LYS A 91 27.87 -24.24 18.41
C LYS A 91 27.20 -23.65 17.15
N PRO A 92 27.98 -23.29 16.10
CA PRO A 92 27.41 -22.75 14.86
C PRO A 92 26.28 -23.58 14.25
N ALA A 93 26.38 -24.91 14.30
CA ALA A 93 25.34 -25.83 13.80
C ALA A 93 24.00 -25.76 14.56
N GLN A 94 23.97 -25.19 15.76
CA GLN A 94 22.78 -25.03 16.58
C GLN A 94 22.08 -23.68 16.34
N LEU A 95 22.81 -22.66 15.88
CA LEU A 95 22.30 -21.30 15.69
C LEU A 95 21.15 -21.23 14.68
N SER A 96 21.17 -22.08 13.65
CA SER A 96 20.10 -22.11 12.63
C SER A 96 18.71 -22.42 13.20
N LYS A 97 18.63 -23.11 14.34
CA LYS A 97 17.37 -23.42 15.05
C LYS A 97 16.88 -22.27 15.94
N LEU A 98 17.69 -21.22 16.07
CA LEU A 98 17.49 -20.11 16.99
C LEU A 98 17.18 -18.79 16.25
N SER A 99 17.08 -18.84 14.92
CA SER A 99 16.86 -17.68 14.05
C SER A 99 15.52 -17.00 14.27
N ALA A 100 15.49 -15.69 14.06
CA ALA A 100 14.27 -14.92 13.91
C ALA A 100 13.65 -15.17 12.52
N ILE A 101 12.38 -14.80 12.37
CA ILE A 101 11.69 -14.89 11.08
C ILE A 101 12.01 -13.61 10.30
N GLY A 102 12.71 -13.74 9.17
CA GLY A 102 13.01 -12.64 8.26
C GLY A 102 11.98 -12.50 7.14
N PHE A 103 11.79 -11.28 6.66
CA PHE A 103 10.95 -10.96 5.52
C PHE A 103 11.78 -10.42 4.35
N PRO A 104 11.49 -10.83 3.11
CA PRO A 104 12.13 -10.23 1.95
C PRO A 104 11.86 -8.72 1.87
N THR A 105 12.94 -7.95 1.67
CA THR A 105 12.87 -6.49 1.55
C THR A 105 13.34 -6.01 0.17
N ARG A 106 12.75 -4.92 -0.31
CA ARG A 106 13.21 -4.15 -1.48
C ARG A 106 13.07 -2.65 -1.21
N ILE A 107 13.93 -1.85 -1.84
CA ILE A 107 13.84 -0.39 -1.80
C ILE A 107 13.50 0.11 -3.18
N PHE A 108 12.35 0.76 -3.32
CA PHE A 108 11.90 1.38 -4.56
C PHE A 108 11.04 2.59 -4.26
N ALA A 109 11.11 3.61 -5.11
CA ALA A 109 10.35 4.86 -4.97
C ALA A 109 10.47 5.52 -3.57
N GLY A 110 11.66 5.46 -2.96
CA GLY A 110 11.91 5.99 -1.62
C GLY A 110 11.22 5.24 -0.48
N LEU A 111 10.58 4.10 -0.76
CA LEU A 111 9.87 3.28 0.21
C LEU A 111 10.61 1.96 0.48
N VAL A 112 10.50 1.49 1.72
CA VAL A 112 10.82 0.12 2.10
C VAL A 112 9.62 -0.76 1.78
N TRP A 113 9.84 -1.76 0.93
CA TRP A 113 8.85 -2.77 0.57
C TRP A 113 9.15 -4.07 1.29
N VAL A 114 8.12 -4.68 1.88
CA VAL A 114 8.19 -5.98 2.54
C VAL A 114 7.27 -6.96 1.81
N PHE A 115 7.76 -8.15 1.51
CA PHE A 115 6.94 -9.20 0.93
C PHE A 115 6.19 -9.95 2.04
N THR A 116 4.87 -9.94 2.00
CA THR A 116 3.98 -10.56 3.00
C THR A 116 3.70 -12.04 2.71
N GLY A 117 4.62 -12.73 2.04
CA GLY A 117 4.50 -14.16 1.70
C GLY A 117 5.69 -14.98 2.20
N ASN A 118 5.54 -16.30 2.18
CA ASN A 118 6.56 -17.27 2.59
C ASN A 118 7.01 -18.21 1.45
N ALA A 119 6.45 -18.03 0.26
CA ALA A 119 6.68 -18.87 -0.92
C ALA A 119 7.70 -18.25 -1.90
N SER A 120 7.66 -18.66 -3.17
CA SER A 120 8.43 -18.03 -4.25
C SER A 120 8.19 -16.52 -4.26
N ILE A 121 9.26 -15.75 -4.03
CA ILE A 121 9.21 -14.30 -3.98
C ILE A 121 9.09 -13.79 -5.43
N PRO A 122 7.96 -13.20 -5.83
CA PRO A 122 7.81 -12.65 -7.18
C PRO A 122 8.67 -11.40 -7.31
N ASP A 123 8.92 -10.98 -8.56
CA ASP A 123 9.47 -9.65 -8.80
C ASP A 123 8.47 -8.57 -8.34
N LEU A 124 9.01 -7.44 -7.89
CA LEU A 124 8.20 -6.29 -7.50
C LEU A 124 7.78 -5.53 -8.77
N GLU A 125 6.53 -5.69 -9.17
CA GLU A 125 5.95 -4.95 -10.29
C GLU A 125 5.34 -3.61 -9.85
N LEU A 126 6.01 -2.51 -10.18
CA LEU A 126 5.56 -1.15 -9.86
C LEU A 126 4.85 -0.49 -11.05
N PRO A 127 3.98 0.53 -10.80
CA PRO A 127 3.62 1.49 -11.82
C PRO A 127 4.88 2.02 -12.52
N PRO A 128 4.92 2.10 -13.87
CA PRO A 128 6.09 2.61 -14.59
C PRO A 128 6.54 4.00 -14.12
N SER A 129 5.62 4.86 -13.70
CA SER A 129 5.92 6.18 -13.14
C SER A 129 6.74 6.15 -11.84
N LEU A 130 6.68 5.06 -11.06
CA LEU A 130 7.48 4.87 -9.84
C LEU A 130 8.87 4.27 -10.11
N LEU A 131 9.23 4.05 -11.38
CA LEU A 131 10.57 3.59 -11.79
C LEU A 131 11.50 4.77 -12.17
N GLU A 132 10.97 5.98 -12.19
CA GLU A 132 11.73 7.21 -12.42
C GLU A 132 12.72 7.48 -11.26
N PRO A 133 13.74 8.34 -11.44
CA PRO A 133 14.76 8.58 -10.42
C PRO A 133 14.22 9.00 -9.03
N GLY A 134 14.90 8.50 -7.99
CA GLY A 134 14.59 8.60 -6.55
C GLY A 134 14.43 9.99 -5.96
N ASP A 135 15.08 10.98 -6.57
CA ASP A 135 15.17 12.36 -6.11
C ASP A 135 13.97 13.22 -6.55
N ARG A 136 12.85 12.59 -6.91
CA ARG A 136 11.66 13.26 -7.47
C ARG A 136 10.39 13.03 -6.66
N TYR A 137 10.42 12.12 -5.69
CA TYR A 137 9.26 11.76 -4.89
C TYR A 137 9.03 12.73 -3.73
N VAL A 138 7.76 13.03 -3.47
CA VAL A 138 7.29 13.44 -2.14
C VAL A 138 6.40 12.34 -1.59
N ILE A 139 6.68 11.93 -0.36
CA ILE A 139 5.98 10.82 0.29
C ILE A 139 5.28 11.39 1.51
N HIS A 140 3.96 11.29 1.51
CA HIS A 140 3.13 11.50 2.68
C HIS A 140 2.62 10.15 3.17
N HIS A 141 2.58 9.93 4.48
CA HIS A 141 1.89 8.78 5.05
C HIS A 141 1.32 9.09 6.42
N GLU A 142 0.20 8.45 6.75
CA GLU A 142 -0.43 8.53 8.06
C GLU A 142 -1.32 7.29 8.33
N ILE A 143 -1.79 7.17 9.57
CA ILE A 143 -2.68 6.08 9.97
C ILE A 143 -4.13 6.53 9.86
N TRP A 144 -4.94 5.78 9.11
CA TRP A 144 -6.39 5.99 9.01
C TRP A 144 -7.15 4.84 9.66
N ASN A 145 -8.25 5.14 10.33
CA ASN A 145 -9.14 4.18 11.01
C ASN A 145 -10.20 3.61 10.06
N VAL A 146 -9.72 2.99 8.98
CA VAL A 146 -10.56 2.42 7.93
C VAL A 146 -9.99 1.08 7.46
N HIS A 147 -10.87 0.15 7.05
CA HIS A 147 -10.41 -1.07 6.40
C HIS A 147 -9.85 -0.76 5.00
N TRP A 148 -8.74 -1.41 4.63
CA TRP A 148 -8.00 -1.06 3.40
C TRP A 148 -8.82 -1.12 2.11
N THR A 149 -9.79 -2.03 2.04
CA THR A 149 -10.66 -2.13 0.86
C THR A 149 -11.56 -0.91 0.67
N ARG A 150 -11.98 -0.23 1.75
CA ARG A 150 -12.77 1.02 1.66
C ARG A 150 -11.94 2.17 1.11
N ALA A 151 -10.67 2.27 1.51
CA ALA A 151 -9.76 3.28 0.99
C ALA A 151 -9.48 3.09 -0.51
N ILE A 152 -9.36 1.83 -0.98
CA ILE A 152 -9.23 1.56 -2.42
C ILE A 152 -10.51 1.92 -3.18
N GLU A 153 -11.69 1.62 -2.64
CA GLU A 153 -12.95 2.02 -3.28
C GLU A 153 -13.11 3.52 -3.39
N ASN A 154 -12.85 4.26 -2.32
CA ASN A 154 -12.88 5.72 -2.37
C ASN A 154 -11.88 6.26 -3.39
N SER A 155 -10.65 5.71 -3.44
CA SER A 155 -9.66 6.12 -4.44
C SER A 155 -10.06 5.82 -5.90
N LEU A 156 -10.96 4.85 -6.12
CA LEU A 156 -11.48 4.46 -7.44
C LEU A 156 -12.72 5.25 -7.86
N ASP A 157 -13.36 5.96 -6.94
CA ASP A 157 -14.58 6.71 -7.19
C ASP A 157 -14.27 8.15 -7.61
N TYR A 158 -14.45 8.48 -8.89
CA TYR A 158 -14.27 9.85 -9.37
C TYR A 158 -15.42 10.80 -8.94
N LEU A 159 -16.58 10.27 -8.53
CA LEU A 159 -17.80 11.04 -8.36
C LEU A 159 -17.98 11.64 -6.97
N HIS A 160 -17.18 11.25 -5.98
CA HIS A 160 -17.15 11.96 -4.71
C HIS A 160 -16.48 13.34 -4.82
N ILE A 161 -15.64 13.56 -5.85
CA ILE A 161 -14.83 14.78 -6.01
C ILE A 161 -15.65 16.08 -5.90
N PRO A 162 -16.78 16.27 -6.60
CA PRO A 162 -17.55 17.52 -6.52
C PRO A 162 -18.16 17.78 -5.13
N PHE A 163 -18.28 16.74 -4.29
CA PHE A 163 -18.97 16.78 -3.01
C PHE A 163 -18.01 16.83 -1.83
N VAL A 164 -17.05 15.90 -1.77
CA VAL A 164 -16.03 15.80 -0.71
C VAL A 164 -14.97 16.88 -0.91
N HIS A 165 -14.46 17.04 -2.12
CA HIS A 165 -13.42 18.02 -2.46
C HIS A 165 -13.99 19.38 -2.90
N ARG A 166 -15.23 19.69 -2.51
CA ARG A 166 -15.91 20.94 -2.85
C ARG A 166 -15.14 22.21 -2.44
N ASN A 167 -14.34 22.11 -1.38
CA ASN A 167 -13.59 23.23 -0.82
C ASN A 167 -12.09 23.18 -1.22
N SER A 168 -11.68 22.15 -1.97
CA SER A 168 -10.32 21.94 -2.46
C SER A 168 -10.34 21.89 -4.00
N PHE A 169 -9.80 20.84 -4.63
CA PHE A 169 -9.66 20.77 -6.09
C PHE A 169 -10.95 20.40 -6.83
N GLY A 170 -11.99 19.93 -6.13
CA GLY A 170 -13.27 19.52 -6.72
C GLY A 170 -14.30 20.64 -6.85
N GLY A 171 -14.02 21.83 -6.30
CA GLY A 171 -14.97 22.95 -6.27
C GLY A 171 -15.48 23.40 -7.64
N TRP A 172 -14.65 23.30 -8.69
CA TRP A 172 -15.04 23.66 -10.06
C TRP A 172 -16.09 22.69 -10.66
N LEU A 173 -16.21 21.47 -10.14
CA LEU A 173 -17.22 20.48 -10.56
C LEU A 173 -18.54 20.59 -9.78
N ASN A 174 -18.58 21.33 -8.66
CA ASN A 174 -19.78 21.39 -7.81
C ASN A 174 -21.00 21.95 -8.58
N GLY A 175 -20.80 22.97 -9.41
CA GLY A 175 -21.88 23.51 -10.25
C GLY A 175 -22.37 22.52 -11.31
N VAL A 176 -21.52 21.58 -11.75
CA VAL A 176 -21.88 20.55 -12.72
C VAL A 176 -22.77 19.47 -12.11
N ALA A 177 -22.50 19.09 -10.86
CA ALA A 177 -23.28 18.08 -10.13
C ALA A 177 -24.76 18.48 -9.89
N GLN A 178 -25.10 19.75 -10.09
CA GLN A 178 -26.45 20.30 -9.92
C GLN A 178 -27.21 20.45 -11.26
N THR A 179 -26.72 19.83 -12.34
CA THR A 179 -27.30 19.88 -13.70
C THR A 179 -27.70 18.49 -14.19
N ASP A 180 -28.26 18.38 -15.39
CA ASP A 180 -28.54 17.09 -16.07
C ASP A 180 -27.26 16.39 -16.59
N ALA A 181 -26.09 16.74 -16.05
CA ALA A 181 -24.82 16.13 -16.43
C ALA A 181 -24.77 14.67 -15.97
N ILE A 182 -24.20 13.80 -16.81
CA ILE A 182 -24.11 12.36 -16.55
C ILE A 182 -22.64 11.96 -16.55
N ALA A 183 -22.28 11.11 -15.59
CA ALA A 183 -20.96 10.49 -15.54
C ALA A 183 -20.89 9.30 -16.51
N GLN A 184 -19.79 9.22 -17.25
CA GLN A 184 -19.43 8.14 -18.15
C GLN A 184 -18.14 7.51 -17.65
N ILE A 185 -18.20 6.22 -17.34
CA ILE A 185 -17.08 5.46 -16.79
C ILE A 185 -16.75 4.32 -17.73
N GLN A 186 -15.49 4.24 -18.14
CA GLN A 186 -14.97 3.16 -18.98
C GLN A 186 -13.87 2.42 -18.20
N VAL A 187 -14.06 1.11 -18.03
CA VAL A 187 -13.10 0.26 -17.33
C VAL A 187 -12.36 -0.64 -18.31
N HIS A 188 -11.04 -0.57 -18.29
CA HIS A 188 -10.15 -1.34 -19.15
C HIS A 188 -9.27 -2.27 -18.31
N PRO A 189 -9.50 -3.59 -18.35
CA PRO A 189 -8.68 -4.55 -17.62
C PRO A 189 -7.23 -4.61 -18.13
N THR A 190 -6.28 -4.61 -17.20
CA THR A 190 -4.85 -4.83 -17.45
C THR A 190 -4.40 -6.20 -16.90
N SER A 191 -3.12 -6.53 -17.03
CA SER A 191 -2.56 -7.74 -16.41
C SER A 191 -2.48 -7.63 -14.88
N THR A 192 -2.39 -6.41 -14.34
CA THR A 192 -2.11 -6.12 -12.93
C THR A 192 -3.27 -5.47 -12.19
N GLY A 193 -4.40 -5.22 -12.85
CA GLY A 193 -5.55 -4.51 -12.30
C GLY A 193 -6.37 -3.87 -13.42
N MET A 194 -6.72 -2.59 -13.31
CA MET A 194 -7.54 -1.91 -14.32
C MET A 194 -7.20 -0.43 -14.45
N VAL A 195 -7.48 0.10 -15.63
CA VAL A 195 -7.52 1.54 -15.91
C VAL A 195 -8.99 1.96 -15.99
N VAL A 196 -9.32 3.09 -15.37
CA VAL A 196 -10.67 3.67 -15.31
C VAL A 196 -10.60 5.07 -15.90
N ALA A 197 -11.23 5.27 -17.06
CA ALA A 197 -11.39 6.58 -17.65
C ALA A 197 -12.75 7.15 -17.22
N ASN A 198 -12.72 8.31 -16.56
CA ASN A 198 -13.91 8.97 -16.02
C ASN A 198 -14.15 10.29 -16.74
N ARG A 199 -15.40 10.53 -17.15
CA ARG A 199 -15.80 11.80 -17.79
C ARG A 199 -17.19 12.20 -17.34
N ILE A 200 -17.44 13.50 -17.21
CA ILE A 200 -18.79 14.06 -17.06
C ILE A 200 -19.17 14.78 -18.35
N THR A 201 -20.39 14.57 -18.87
CA THR A 201 -20.79 15.02 -20.21
C THR A 201 -20.60 16.52 -20.49
N THR A 202 -20.78 17.35 -19.48
CA THR A 202 -20.66 18.82 -19.57
C THR A 202 -19.25 19.33 -19.27
N VAL A 203 -18.31 18.42 -18.97
CA VAL A 203 -16.93 18.74 -18.62
C VAL A 203 -15.99 18.40 -19.79
N PRO A 204 -15.11 19.32 -20.20
CA PRO A 204 -14.20 19.10 -21.33
C PRO A 204 -13.23 17.93 -21.12
N SER A 205 -12.72 17.77 -19.90
CA SER A 205 -11.66 16.82 -19.54
C SER A 205 -12.08 15.89 -18.40
N GLY A 206 -11.59 14.65 -18.46
CA GLY A 206 -11.79 13.62 -17.46
C GLY A 206 -10.60 13.46 -16.51
N ILE A 207 -10.67 12.44 -15.65
CA ILE A 207 -9.49 11.92 -14.93
C ILE A 207 -9.36 10.43 -15.23
N GLU A 208 -8.12 9.98 -15.43
CA GLU A 208 -7.81 8.56 -15.52
C GLU A 208 -7.29 8.07 -14.16
N LEU A 209 -7.83 6.95 -13.71
CA LEU A 209 -7.36 6.23 -12.53
C LEU A 209 -6.79 4.88 -12.98
N GLU A 210 -5.73 4.41 -12.33
CA GLU A 210 -5.23 3.05 -12.54
C GLU A 210 -5.14 2.34 -11.20
N TRP A 211 -6.01 1.36 -10.98
CA TRP A 211 -5.84 0.47 -9.85
C TRP A 211 -4.91 -0.69 -10.22
N ARG A 212 -3.90 -0.89 -9.39
CA ARG A 212 -2.97 -2.02 -9.45
C ARG A 212 -3.09 -2.82 -8.18
N GLN A 213 -3.21 -4.13 -8.36
CA GLN A 213 -3.28 -5.06 -7.25
C GLN A 213 -2.01 -5.00 -6.40
N PRO A 214 -2.14 -5.29 -5.10
CA PRO A 214 -3.40 -5.43 -4.39
C PRO A 214 -4.05 -4.10 -4.01
N ASN A 215 -3.25 -3.08 -3.68
CA ASN A 215 -3.68 -1.93 -2.87
C ASN A 215 -3.13 -0.59 -3.36
N CYS A 216 -2.87 -0.43 -4.66
CA CYS A 216 -2.40 0.83 -5.23
C CYS A 216 -3.42 1.42 -6.20
N VAL A 217 -3.71 2.72 -6.08
CA VAL A 217 -4.42 3.49 -7.09
C VAL A 217 -3.54 4.65 -7.55
N VAL A 218 -3.35 4.77 -8.86
CA VAL A 218 -2.63 5.87 -9.48
C VAL A 218 -3.64 6.86 -10.03
N VAL A 219 -3.60 8.09 -9.55
CA VAL A 219 -4.38 9.20 -10.09
C VAL A 219 -3.54 9.92 -11.14
N LYS A 220 -4.05 9.91 -12.37
CA LYS A 220 -3.39 10.50 -13.55
C LYS A 220 -4.11 11.78 -13.93
N PHE A 221 -3.48 12.91 -13.63
CA PHE A 221 -4.03 14.21 -13.95
C PHE A 221 -3.67 14.70 -15.35
N ASP A 222 -3.11 13.82 -16.20
CA ASP A 222 -2.67 14.12 -17.57
C ASP A 222 -3.78 14.76 -18.43
N LEU A 223 -5.05 14.42 -18.19
CA LEU A 223 -6.20 14.92 -18.95
C LEU A 223 -6.67 16.32 -18.52
N VAL A 224 -6.21 16.83 -17.38
CA VAL A 224 -6.54 18.16 -16.85
C VAL A 224 -5.33 19.09 -16.82
N ASP A 225 -4.28 18.76 -17.58
CA ASP A 225 -3.02 19.51 -17.71
C ASP A 225 -2.30 19.78 -16.37
N ILE A 226 -2.59 18.99 -15.33
CA ILE A 226 -1.85 19.06 -14.06
C ILE A 226 -0.68 18.07 -14.15
N PRO A 227 0.57 18.55 -14.12
CA PRO A 227 1.75 17.74 -14.41
C PRO A 227 2.19 16.93 -13.18
N VAL A 228 1.31 16.07 -12.67
CA VAL A 228 1.51 15.30 -11.43
C VAL A 228 0.92 13.90 -11.58
N ARG A 229 1.59 12.92 -10.98
CA ARG A 229 1.02 11.60 -10.72
C ARG A 229 1.01 11.35 -9.22
N SER A 230 -0.14 10.94 -8.70
CA SER A 230 -0.30 10.57 -7.29
C SER A 230 -0.51 9.07 -7.19
N HIS A 231 0.29 8.38 -6.38
CA HIS A 231 0.18 6.95 -6.14
C HIS A 231 -0.28 6.74 -4.72
N LEU A 232 -1.50 6.27 -4.56
CA LEU A 232 -2.17 6.06 -3.29
C LEU A 232 -2.06 4.59 -2.92
N PHE A 233 -1.53 4.29 -1.74
CA PHE A 233 -1.48 2.94 -1.20
C PHE A 233 -2.30 2.86 0.08
N ALA A 234 -3.20 1.87 0.13
CA ALA A 234 -3.92 1.50 1.35
C ALA A 234 -3.23 0.30 1.99
N VAL A 235 -2.24 0.53 2.85
CA VAL A 235 -1.43 -0.53 3.46
C VAL A 235 -2.11 -1.04 4.73
N PRO A 236 -2.58 -2.29 4.82
CA PRO A 236 -3.20 -2.78 6.04
C PRO A 236 -2.23 -2.74 7.21
N VAL A 237 -2.63 -2.10 8.30
CA VAL A 237 -1.93 -2.15 9.59
C VAL A 237 -2.54 -3.28 10.42
N ASN A 238 -3.86 -3.32 10.48
CA ASN A 238 -4.69 -4.37 11.07
C ASN A 238 -6.09 -4.35 10.40
N GLU A 239 -7.06 -5.11 10.90
CA GLU A 239 -8.42 -5.19 10.35
C GLU A 239 -9.23 -3.89 10.38
N GLN A 240 -8.77 -2.87 11.11
CA GLN A 240 -9.50 -1.62 11.29
C GLN A 240 -8.71 -0.39 10.88
N GLN A 241 -7.45 -0.57 10.50
CA GLN A 241 -6.53 0.53 10.24
C GLN A 241 -5.68 0.26 9.02
N ILE A 242 -5.43 1.32 8.27
CA ILE A 242 -4.39 1.36 7.26
C ILE A 242 -3.30 2.36 7.64
N ARG A 243 -2.14 2.15 7.06
CA ARG A 243 -1.23 3.23 6.73
C ARG A 243 -1.57 3.67 5.32
N PHE A 244 -2.14 4.86 5.19
CA PHE A 244 -2.25 5.52 3.90
C PHE A 244 -0.86 6.01 3.50
N VAL A 245 -0.42 5.70 2.29
CA VAL A 245 0.85 6.21 1.74
C VAL A 245 0.56 6.84 0.39
N GLN A 246 0.90 8.11 0.24
CA GLN A 246 0.77 8.86 -0.98
C GLN A 246 2.16 9.22 -1.52
N VAL A 247 2.50 8.73 -2.71
CA VAL A 247 3.72 9.09 -3.43
C VAL A 247 3.38 10.01 -4.59
N ILE A 248 3.77 11.27 -4.44
CA ILE A 248 3.54 12.33 -5.42
C ILE A 248 4.79 12.46 -6.29
N LEU A 249 4.58 12.40 -7.60
CA LEU A 249 5.62 12.60 -8.60
C LEU A 249 5.25 13.80 -9.49
N PRO A 250 5.91 14.95 -9.31
CA PRO A 250 5.83 16.06 -10.25
C PRO A 250 6.49 15.68 -11.60
N SER A 251 5.90 16.12 -12.71
CA SER A 251 6.44 15.89 -14.05
C SER A 251 7.84 16.51 -14.22
N PRO A 252 8.62 16.02 -15.20
CA PRO A 252 9.93 16.60 -15.50
C PRO A 252 9.86 18.11 -15.74
N GLY A 253 10.76 18.85 -15.09
CA GLY A 253 10.86 20.30 -15.23
C GLY A 253 10.01 21.13 -14.25
N VAL A 254 9.18 20.50 -13.40
CA VAL A 254 8.47 21.20 -12.32
C VAL A 254 9.46 21.54 -11.20
N ASP A 255 9.55 22.82 -10.84
CA ASP A 255 10.37 23.28 -9.71
C ASP A 255 9.76 22.81 -8.38
N ARG A 256 10.45 21.87 -7.74
CA ARG A 256 10.00 21.28 -6.47
C ARG A 256 10.02 22.26 -5.31
N ALA A 257 10.91 23.25 -5.32
CA ALA A 257 11.05 24.17 -4.18
C ALA A 257 9.82 25.07 -4.00
N ASN A 258 9.10 25.33 -5.09
CA ASN A 258 7.90 26.15 -5.14
C ASN A 258 6.62 25.33 -5.40
N PHE A 259 6.72 23.99 -5.35
CA PHE A 259 5.58 23.12 -5.56
C PHE A 259 4.77 23.00 -4.26
N ASP A 260 3.49 23.36 -4.31
CA ASP A 260 2.59 23.25 -3.17
C ASP A 260 2.14 21.80 -3.00
N PHE A 261 2.91 21.03 -2.23
CA PHE A 261 2.57 19.64 -1.93
C PHE A 261 1.33 19.52 -1.03
N GLU A 262 1.06 20.52 -0.18
CA GLU A 262 -0.11 20.52 0.70
C GLU A 262 -1.41 20.53 -0.12
N ALA A 263 -1.44 21.23 -1.25
CA ALA A 263 -2.59 21.21 -2.18
C ALA A 263 -2.94 19.81 -2.71
N PHE A 264 -2.00 18.86 -2.68
CA PHE A 264 -2.22 17.46 -3.12
C PHE A 264 -2.39 16.48 -1.96
N ILE A 265 -2.03 16.88 -0.73
CA ILE A 265 -2.24 16.09 0.49
C ILE A 265 -3.60 16.42 1.12
N ALA A 266 -3.98 17.70 1.18
CA ALA A 266 -5.22 18.15 1.80
C ALA A 266 -6.48 17.41 1.31
N PRO A 267 -6.65 17.08 0.01
CA PRO A 267 -7.82 16.33 -0.43
C PRO A 267 -7.88 14.91 0.16
N ALA A 268 -6.74 14.23 0.34
CA ALA A 268 -6.72 12.92 0.97
C ALA A 268 -7.19 12.97 2.44
N LEU A 269 -6.97 14.10 3.13
CA LEU A 269 -7.49 14.31 4.49
C LEU A 269 -9.02 14.47 4.50
N GLU A 270 -9.59 15.11 3.48
CA GLU A 270 -11.05 15.21 3.31
C GLU A 270 -11.68 13.83 3.07
N ASP A 271 -11.03 12.99 2.27
CA ASP A 271 -11.44 11.60 2.05
C ASP A 271 -11.42 10.79 3.34
N ARG A 272 -10.34 10.87 4.11
CA ARG A 272 -10.18 10.17 5.40
C ARG A 272 -11.40 10.40 6.29
N ASP A 273 -11.77 11.66 6.48
CA ASP A 273 -12.87 12.03 7.38
C ASP A 273 -14.22 11.43 6.91
N MET A 274 -14.41 11.23 5.61
CA MET A 274 -15.59 10.55 5.06
C MET A 274 -15.52 9.04 5.27
N ILE A 275 -14.40 8.41 4.92
CA ILE A 275 -14.31 6.94 4.88
C ILE A 275 -14.09 6.29 6.25
N GLU A 276 -13.55 7.00 7.25
CA GLU A 276 -13.48 6.51 8.64
C GLU A 276 -14.87 6.32 9.29
N SER A 277 -15.89 6.98 8.73
CA SER A 277 -17.29 6.76 9.12
C SER A 277 -17.82 5.41 8.65
N GLN A 278 -17.27 4.84 7.56
CA GLN A 278 -17.65 3.53 7.05
C GLN A 278 -17.06 2.43 7.94
N LYS A 279 -17.86 1.41 8.27
CA LYS A 279 -17.43 0.33 9.17
C LYS A 279 -17.18 -0.96 8.41
N GLY A 280 -16.08 -1.62 8.78
CA GLY A 280 -15.68 -2.90 8.21
C GLY A 280 -15.16 -2.82 6.79
N GLU A 281 -14.88 -3.99 6.24
CA GLU A 281 -14.51 -4.18 4.84
C GLU A 281 -15.68 -3.88 3.88
N VAL A 282 -15.36 -3.77 2.59
CA VAL A 282 -16.35 -3.67 1.51
C VAL A 282 -17.29 -4.88 1.51
N PRO A 283 -18.62 -4.72 1.37
CA PRO A 283 -19.54 -5.83 1.49
C PRO A 283 -19.52 -6.72 0.23
N ASN A 284 -19.73 -8.02 0.43
CA ASN A 284 -19.87 -8.99 -0.67
C ASN A 284 -21.28 -8.95 -1.31
N THR A 285 -22.27 -8.58 -0.49
CA THR A 285 -23.70 -8.63 -0.81
C THR A 285 -24.23 -7.26 -1.25
N THR A 286 -25.51 -7.22 -1.63
CA THR A 286 -26.25 -6.01 -2.01
C THR A 286 -26.64 -5.13 -0.82
N ASP A 287 -25.94 -5.24 0.32
CA ASP A 287 -26.21 -4.45 1.53
C ASP A 287 -26.06 -2.96 1.25
N GLU A 288 -25.22 -2.62 0.27
CA GLU A 288 -25.11 -1.29 -0.32
C GLU A 288 -25.78 -1.27 -1.70
N CYS A 289 -26.58 -0.23 -1.96
CA CYS A 289 -27.18 -0.01 -3.27
C CYS A 289 -26.14 0.59 -4.22
N ASN A 290 -25.90 -0.08 -5.34
CA ASN A 290 -24.93 0.34 -6.34
C ASN A 290 -25.66 0.90 -7.58
N VAL A 291 -25.05 1.88 -8.23
CA VAL A 291 -25.46 2.50 -9.49
C VAL A 291 -24.43 2.20 -10.58
N PRO A 292 -24.72 2.45 -11.87
CA PRO A 292 -23.81 2.10 -12.96
C PRO A 292 -22.38 2.66 -12.83
N THR A 293 -22.22 3.79 -12.12
CA THR A 293 -20.92 4.43 -11.90
C THR A 293 -20.05 3.70 -10.87
N ASP A 294 -20.59 2.74 -10.12
CA ASP A 294 -19.85 1.97 -9.13
C ASP A 294 -19.15 0.74 -9.74
N GLU A 295 -19.21 0.57 -11.06
CA GLU A 295 -18.61 -0.56 -11.78
C GLU A 295 -17.12 -0.80 -11.45
N PRO A 296 -16.25 0.22 -11.31
CA PRO A 296 -14.87 0.02 -10.84
C PRO A 296 -14.82 -0.61 -9.45
N SER A 297 -15.56 -0.07 -8.48
CA SER A 297 -15.64 -0.57 -7.10
C SER A 297 -16.16 -2.01 -7.07
N LEU A 298 -17.21 -2.31 -7.84
CA LEU A 298 -17.75 -3.67 -7.93
C LEU A 298 -16.75 -4.67 -8.51
N ARG A 299 -15.94 -4.29 -9.50
CA ARG A 299 -14.85 -5.14 -10.03
C ARG A 299 -13.76 -5.38 -9.00
N PHE A 300 -13.39 -4.34 -8.25
CA PHE A 300 -12.45 -4.45 -7.13
C PHE A 300 -12.97 -5.41 -6.05
N ARG A 301 -14.23 -5.27 -5.60
CA ARG A 301 -14.86 -6.19 -4.63
C ARG A 301 -14.78 -7.64 -5.10
N ARG A 302 -15.17 -7.91 -6.36
CA ARG A 302 -15.12 -9.28 -6.92
C ARG A 302 -13.72 -9.86 -6.86
N TRP A 303 -12.69 -9.07 -7.20
CA TRP A 303 -11.30 -9.52 -7.08
C TRP A 303 -10.91 -9.74 -5.61
N TYR A 304 -11.22 -8.81 -4.71
CA TYR A 304 -10.88 -8.90 -3.30
C TYR A 304 -11.42 -10.19 -2.66
N TYR A 305 -12.71 -10.48 -2.87
CA TYR A 305 -13.30 -11.70 -2.34
C TYR A 305 -12.67 -12.96 -2.95
N ARG A 306 -12.51 -13.02 -4.27
CA ARG A 306 -11.96 -14.19 -4.98
C ARG A 306 -10.49 -14.47 -4.70
N THR A 307 -9.68 -13.44 -4.41
CA THR A 307 -8.22 -13.54 -4.39
C THR A 307 -7.64 -13.35 -2.99
N VAL A 308 -8.25 -12.49 -2.16
CA VAL A 308 -7.72 -12.16 -0.83
C VAL A 308 -8.57 -12.79 0.26
N LYS A 309 -9.88 -12.56 0.27
CA LYS A 309 -10.76 -13.01 1.36
C LYS A 309 -10.95 -14.54 1.37
N ASP A 310 -11.34 -15.11 0.23
CA ASP A 310 -11.75 -16.51 0.16
C ASP A 310 -10.54 -17.45 0.03
N GLN A 311 -9.42 -17.01 -0.56
CA GLN A 311 -8.19 -17.82 -0.66
C GLN A 311 -7.42 -17.96 0.66
N GLY A 312 -7.79 -17.21 1.71
CA GLY A 312 -7.37 -17.52 3.09
C GLY A 312 -7.70 -18.96 3.53
N THR A 313 -8.51 -19.69 2.74
CA THR A 313 -8.87 -21.10 2.95
C THR A 313 -8.22 -22.12 1.98
N ASN A 314 -7.53 -21.71 0.89
CA ASN A 314 -6.93 -22.63 -0.09
C ASN A 314 -5.64 -22.07 -0.72
N MET A 315 -4.48 -22.56 -0.24
CA MET A 315 -3.12 -22.08 -0.60
C MET A 315 -2.57 -22.56 -1.97
N SER A 316 -3.24 -22.36 -3.11
CA SER A 316 -2.64 -22.84 -4.39
C SER A 316 -2.90 -22.07 -5.70
N ALA A 317 -3.43 -20.86 -5.69
CA ALA A 317 -3.65 -20.12 -6.94
C ALA A 317 -3.12 -18.68 -6.90
N HIS A 318 -1.82 -18.48 -7.07
CA HIS A 318 -1.23 -17.13 -7.24
C HIS A 318 -0.35 -17.06 -8.50
N ALA A 319 -0.99 -16.58 -9.57
CA ALA A 319 -0.48 -15.94 -10.80
C ALA A 319 -1.62 -15.91 -11.85
N ALA A 320 -2.89 -15.83 -11.42
CA ALA A 320 -4.00 -15.80 -12.35
C ALA A 320 -4.11 -14.38 -12.91
N ASN A 321 -3.91 -14.24 -14.23
CA ASN A 321 -4.08 -12.99 -14.97
C ASN A 321 -5.41 -12.33 -14.59
N TYR A 322 -5.39 -11.06 -14.17
CA TYR A 322 -6.61 -10.33 -13.77
C TYR A 322 -7.72 -10.42 -14.82
N ARG A 323 -7.37 -10.41 -16.11
CA ARG A 323 -8.32 -10.61 -17.21
C ARG A 323 -9.15 -11.89 -17.07
N ASN A 324 -8.55 -12.97 -16.57
CA ASN A 324 -9.23 -14.24 -16.35
C ASN A 324 -10.10 -14.22 -15.08
N LEU A 325 -9.81 -13.33 -14.14
CA LEU A 325 -10.46 -13.27 -12.82
C LEU A 325 -11.72 -12.42 -12.79
N VAL A 326 -11.88 -11.43 -13.67
CA VAL A 326 -13.05 -10.53 -13.63
C VAL A 326 -14.22 -11.01 -14.49
N GLY A 327 -13.97 -11.90 -15.45
CA GLY A 327 -14.97 -12.33 -16.43
C GLY A 327 -15.34 -11.20 -17.39
N ASP A 328 -15.29 -11.48 -18.69
CA ASP A 328 -15.76 -10.57 -19.72
C ASP A 328 -17.30 -10.64 -19.75
N SER A 329 -17.96 -9.99 -18.79
CA SER A 329 -19.41 -9.85 -18.82
C SER A 329 -19.74 -8.52 -19.52
N SER A 330 -20.06 -8.61 -20.81
CA SER A 330 -20.93 -7.64 -21.47
C SER A 330 -22.18 -7.49 -20.59
N LEU A 331 -22.34 -6.32 -19.98
CA LEU A 331 -23.58 -5.95 -19.30
C LEU A 331 -24.70 -5.94 -20.34
N SER A 332 -25.64 -6.88 -20.20
CA SER A 332 -26.96 -6.84 -20.84
C SER A 332 -27.96 -6.17 -19.93
#